data_AF-A0A667X2L4-F1
#
_entry.id   AF-A0A667X2L4-F1
#
_cell.length_a   1.000
_cell.length_b   1.000
_cell.length_c   1.000
_cell.angle_alpha   90.00
_cell.angle_beta   90.00
_cell.angle_gamma   90.00
#
_symmetry.space_group_name_H-M   'P 1'
#
loop_
_entity.id
_entity.type
_entity.pdbx_description
1 polymer ?
#
loop_
_entity_poly.entity_id
_entity_poly.type
_entity_poly.pdbx_seq_one_letter_code
_entity_poly.pdbx_strand_id
1 'polypeptide(L)'
;MDKKTADIQTSLSKIETSLSTLSEQVQELETRVGANEDNINEYCSRTEKLEKQVSFLKEKVDDLENRSRRSNVRIINIPEKMEGRDTTGFLEQLIPKLLGHDNFSSPIVVERAHRIGKVSDRPRPIIAKFLNFTHKEKVLRLAREKGDILLDNKRISFYPDYSAELQRKRDEFNGVKKNLREKNIDYALFYPSKLRIRHQGTVRFFSSPAEVQNYLSELEK
;
A
#
# COMPACT_ATOMS: atom_id res chain seq x y z
N MET A 1 6.18 -81.28 -34.62
CA MET A 1 6.45 -80.22 -33.63
C MET A 1 5.75 -80.59 -32.34
N ASP A 2 6.45 -80.56 -31.20
CA ASP A 2 5.86 -80.90 -29.90
C ASP A 2 4.80 -79.86 -29.52
N LYS A 3 3.74 -80.30 -28.83
CA LYS A 3 2.64 -79.43 -28.38
C LYS A 3 3.14 -78.20 -27.60
N LYS A 4 4.18 -78.40 -26.78
CA LYS A 4 4.87 -77.32 -26.04
C LYS A 4 5.49 -76.27 -26.96
N THR A 5 6.07 -76.66 -28.10
CA THR A 5 6.67 -75.71 -29.05
C THR A 5 5.61 -74.85 -29.73
N ALA A 6 4.44 -75.41 -30.04
CA ALA A 6 3.31 -74.67 -30.60
C ALA A 6 2.68 -73.68 -29.58
N ASP A 7 2.55 -74.10 -28.31
CA ASP A 7 2.04 -73.25 -27.23
C ASP A 7 2.99 -72.08 -26.93
N ILE A 8 4.31 -72.33 -26.96
CA ILE A 8 5.34 -71.29 -26.84
C ILE A 8 5.23 -70.30 -28.00
N GLN A 9 5.10 -70.78 -29.24
CA GLN A 9 5.03 -69.91 -30.42
C GLN A 9 3.78 -69.03 -30.42
N THR A 10 2.63 -69.60 -30.01
CA THR A 10 1.39 -68.83 -29.84
C THR A 10 1.52 -67.75 -28.77
N SER A 11 2.20 -68.07 -27.66
CA SER A 11 2.47 -67.10 -26.58
C SER A 11 3.43 -66.00 -27.04
N LEU A 12 4.46 -66.36 -27.82
CA LEU A 12 5.41 -65.41 -28.40
C LEU A 12 4.71 -64.40 -29.31
N SER A 13 3.83 -64.88 -30.20
CA SER A 13 3.05 -64.00 -31.08
C SER A 13 2.12 -63.06 -30.31
N LYS A 14 1.51 -63.51 -29.21
CA LYS A 14 0.68 -62.63 -28.34
C LYS A 14 1.51 -61.55 -27.65
N ILE A 15 2.73 -61.88 -27.23
CA ILE A 15 3.67 -60.92 -26.64
C ILE A 15 4.09 -59.90 -27.70
N GLU A 16 4.42 -60.35 -28.91
CA GLU A 16 4.78 -59.49 -30.04
C GLU A 16 3.66 -58.48 -30.38
N THR A 17 2.41 -58.94 -30.47
CA THR A 17 1.28 -58.03 -30.70
C THR A 17 1.10 -57.05 -29.55
N SER A 18 1.27 -57.50 -28.30
CA SER A 18 1.13 -56.62 -27.12
C SER A 18 2.24 -55.57 -27.06
N LEU A 19 3.47 -55.94 -27.45
CA LEU A 19 4.60 -55.02 -27.55
C LEU A 19 4.38 -53.98 -28.64
N SER A 20 3.82 -54.37 -29.79
CA SER A 20 3.47 -53.43 -30.86
C SER A 20 2.45 -52.40 -30.38
N THR A 21 1.36 -52.85 -29.74
CA THR A 21 0.33 -51.95 -29.19
C THR A 21 0.90 -51.03 -28.11
N LEU A 22 1.76 -51.55 -27.23
CA LEU A 22 2.40 -50.73 -26.21
C LEU A 22 3.32 -49.67 -26.83
N SER A 23 4.07 -50.02 -27.88
CA SER A 23 4.92 -49.05 -28.60
C SER A 23 4.10 -47.91 -29.21
N GLU A 24 2.94 -48.23 -29.80
CA GLU A 24 2.02 -47.21 -30.35
C GLU A 24 1.48 -46.29 -29.25
N GLN A 25 1.06 -46.85 -28.12
CA GLN A 25 0.58 -46.08 -26.97
C GLN A 25 1.66 -45.19 -26.36
N VAL A 26 2.91 -45.68 -26.27
CA VAL A 26 4.04 -44.89 -25.79
C VAL A 26 4.32 -43.72 -26.73
N GLN A 27 4.30 -43.93 -28.05
CA GLN A 27 4.51 -42.86 -29.03
C GLN A 27 3.41 -41.79 -28.95
N GLU A 28 2.15 -42.19 -28.76
CA GLU A 28 1.03 -41.26 -28.55
C GLU A 28 1.20 -40.46 -27.25
N LEU A 29 1.61 -41.13 -26.16
CA LEU A 29 1.86 -40.48 -24.89
C LEU A 29 3.02 -39.48 -24.97
N GLU A 30 4.13 -39.84 -25.61
CA GLU A 30 5.27 -38.92 -25.83
C GLU A 30 4.85 -37.67 -26.59
N THR A 31 4.03 -37.83 -27.65
CA THR A 31 3.50 -36.72 -28.44
C THR A 31 2.63 -35.80 -27.59
N ARG A 32 1.74 -36.39 -26.78
CA ARG A 32 0.86 -35.64 -25.86
C ARG A 32 1.64 -34.95 -24.73
N VAL A 33 2.68 -35.60 -24.22
CA VAL A 33 3.56 -35.03 -23.19
C VAL A 33 4.31 -33.83 -23.75
N GLY A 34 4.91 -33.94 -24.94
CA GLY A 34 5.58 -32.81 -25.59
C GLY A 34 4.64 -31.63 -25.81
N ALA A 35 3.43 -31.88 -26.33
CA ALA A 35 2.43 -30.82 -26.50
C ALA A 35 2.01 -30.18 -25.16
N ASN A 36 1.91 -30.97 -24.09
CA ASN A 36 1.62 -30.45 -22.76
C ASN A 36 2.78 -29.63 -22.18
N GLU A 37 4.02 -30.05 -22.39
CA GLU A 37 5.22 -29.28 -21.98
C GLU A 37 5.26 -27.93 -22.67
N ASP A 38 4.99 -27.88 -23.97
CA ASP A 38 4.89 -26.63 -24.73
C ASP A 38 3.78 -25.72 -24.18
N ASN A 39 2.59 -26.27 -23.92
CA ASN A 39 1.47 -25.53 -23.32
C ASN A 39 1.82 -25.01 -21.92
N ILE A 40 2.49 -25.80 -21.08
CA ILE A 40 2.93 -25.40 -19.74
C ILE A 40 3.90 -24.21 -19.85
N ASN A 41 4.88 -24.28 -20.75
CA ASN A 41 5.82 -23.19 -20.98
C ASN A 41 5.11 -21.90 -21.43
N GLU A 42 4.12 -22.00 -22.32
CA GLU A 42 3.30 -20.88 -22.74
C GLU A 42 2.52 -20.27 -21.56
N TYR A 43 1.87 -21.11 -20.75
CA TYR A 43 1.10 -20.67 -19.59
C TYR A 43 1.99 -20.01 -18.52
N CYS A 44 3.18 -20.54 -18.27
CA CYS A 44 4.17 -19.92 -17.38
C CYS A 44 4.55 -18.51 -17.89
N SER A 45 4.91 -18.38 -19.17
CA SER A 45 5.26 -17.08 -19.78
C SER A 45 4.10 -16.08 -19.70
N ARG A 46 2.87 -16.54 -19.96
CA ARG A 46 1.68 -15.70 -19.85
C ARG A 46 1.43 -15.26 -18.41
N THR A 47 1.61 -16.15 -17.45
CA THR A 47 1.43 -15.85 -16.02
C THR A 47 2.41 -14.78 -15.57
N GLU A 48 3.70 -14.90 -15.90
CA GLU A 48 4.70 -13.88 -15.57
C GLU A 48 4.37 -12.50 -16.18
N LYS A 49 3.88 -12.47 -17.43
CA LYS A 49 3.45 -11.23 -18.09
C LYS A 49 2.26 -10.60 -17.36
N LEU A 50 1.28 -11.41 -16.96
CA LEU A 50 0.12 -10.96 -16.22
C LEU A 50 0.50 -10.44 -14.83
N GLU A 51 1.39 -11.12 -14.11
CA GLU A 51 1.88 -10.66 -12.81
C GLU A 51 2.57 -9.30 -12.90
N LYS A 52 3.42 -9.10 -13.91
CA LYS A 52 4.06 -7.81 -14.19
C LYS A 52 3.04 -6.71 -14.48
N GLN A 53 2.03 -7.01 -15.31
CA GLN A 53 0.96 -6.05 -15.62
C GLN A 53 0.12 -5.71 -14.39
N VAL A 54 -0.24 -6.70 -13.58
CA VAL A 54 -0.99 -6.50 -12.34
C VAL A 54 -0.20 -5.65 -11.35
N SER A 55 1.11 -5.88 -11.19
CA SER A 55 1.97 -5.04 -10.34
C SER A 55 1.99 -3.59 -10.82
N PHE A 56 2.22 -3.39 -12.12
CA PHE A 56 2.23 -2.05 -12.72
C PHE A 56 0.88 -1.33 -12.55
N LEU A 57 -0.24 -2.01 -12.78
CA LEU A 57 -1.57 -1.44 -12.62
C LEU A 57 -1.87 -1.10 -11.15
N LYS A 58 -1.46 -1.94 -10.20
CA LYS A 58 -1.61 -1.65 -8.77
C LYS A 58 -0.86 -0.38 -8.37
N GLU A 59 0.39 -0.24 -8.81
CA GLU A 59 1.19 0.97 -8.56
C GLU A 59 0.58 2.22 -9.20
N LYS A 60 0.10 2.10 -10.44
CA LYS A 60 -0.55 3.22 -11.15
C LYS A 60 -1.85 3.65 -10.47
N VAL A 61 -2.67 2.71 -10.01
CA VAL A 61 -3.91 3.01 -9.28
C VAL A 61 -3.60 3.70 -7.96
N ASP A 62 -2.61 3.22 -7.20
CA ASP A 62 -2.17 3.84 -5.95
C ASP A 62 -1.69 5.28 -6.14
N ASP A 63 -0.89 5.52 -7.19
CA ASP A 63 -0.40 6.86 -7.54
C ASP A 63 -1.54 7.81 -7.98
N LEU A 64 -2.48 7.33 -8.80
CA LEU A 64 -3.66 8.12 -9.19
C LEU A 64 -4.55 8.45 -8.00
N GLU A 65 -4.77 7.50 -7.09
CA GLU A 65 -5.53 7.72 -5.87
C GLU A 65 -4.88 8.80 -4.99
N ASN A 66 -3.57 8.71 -4.76
CA ASN A 66 -2.84 9.70 -3.96
C ASN A 66 -2.82 11.08 -4.61
N ARG A 67 -2.73 11.18 -5.94
CA ARG A 67 -2.88 12.48 -6.65
C ARG A 67 -4.26 13.08 -6.44
N SER A 68 -5.32 12.27 -6.52
CA SER A 68 -6.70 12.71 -6.29
C SER A 68 -6.91 13.21 -4.85
N ARG A 69 -6.28 12.54 -3.87
CA ARG A 69 -6.34 12.88 -2.44
C ARG A 69 -5.35 13.96 -2.01
N ARG A 70 -4.49 14.48 -2.90
CA ARG A 70 -3.38 15.37 -2.54
C ARG A 70 -3.84 16.66 -1.83
N SER A 71 -5.01 17.18 -2.17
CA SER A 71 -5.62 18.37 -1.54
C SER A 71 -6.54 18.05 -0.36
N ASN A 72 -6.58 16.80 0.10
CA ASN A 72 -7.42 16.38 1.21
C ASN A 72 -6.67 16.43 2.54
N VAL A 73 -7.38 16.77 3.61
CA VAL A 73 -6.95 16.62 5.00
C VAL A 73 -7.95 15.73 5.72
N ARG A 74 -7.42 14.79 6.51
CA ARG A 74 -8.18 13.97 7.44
C ARG A 74 -8.11 14.59 8.83
N ILE A 75 -9.26 14.98 9.36
CA ILE A 75 -9.39 15.58 10.68
C ILE A 75 -10.04 14.58 11.62
N ILE A 76 -9.43 14.34 12.78
CA ILE A 76 -9.83 13.31 13.74
C ILE A 76 -10.30 13.97 15.04
N ASN A 77 -11.26 13.32 15.72
CA ASN A 77 -11.82 13.68 17.04
C ASN A 77 -12.73 14.92 17.09
N ILE A 78 -13.22 15.41 15.95
CA ILE A 78 -14.31 16.41 15.95
C ILE A 78 -15.59 15.73 16.48
N PRO A 79 -16.20 16.20 17.59
CA PRO A 79 -17.42 15.61 18.16
C PRO A 79 -18.52 15.48 17.11
N GLU A 80 -19.23 14.35 17.11
CA GLU A 80 -20.33 14.11 16.17
C GLU A 80 -21.40 15.20 16.31
N LYS A 81 -21.98 15.62 15.17
CA LYS A 81 -23.04 16.63 15.05
C LYS A 81 -22.63 18.07 15.37
N MET A 82 -21.39 18.33 15.77
CA MET A 82 -20.90 19.69 16.02
C MET A 82 -20.86 20.53 14.73
N GLU A 83 -20.65 19.88 13.59
CA GLU A 83 -20.64 20.49 12.27
C GLU A 83 -22.02 20.95 11.78
N GLY A 84 -23.10 20.52 12.42
CA GLY A 84 -24.45 20.82 11.96
C GLY A 84 -24.75 20.26 10.57
N ARG A 85 -25.44 21.03 9.73
CA ARG A 85 -25.82 20.64 8.35
C ARG A 85 -24.75 20.98 7.32
N ASP A 86 -23.88 21.95 7.61
CA ASP A 86 -22.86 22.44 6.70
C ASP A 86 -21.46 22.13 7.25
N THR A 87 -20.96 20.95 6.88
CA THR A 87 -19.60 20.54 7.28
C THR A 87 -18.52 21.40 6.64
N THR A 88 -18.76 21.96 5.45
CA THR A 88 -17.80 22.80 4.74
C THR A 88 -17.61 24.14 5.45
N GLY A 89 -18.68 24.92 5.63
CA GLY A 89 -18.62 26.21 6.32
C GLY A 89 -18.17 26.09 7.78
N PHE A 90 -18.56 24.99 8.45
CA PHE A 90 -18.05 24.69 9.79
C PHE A 90 -16.52 24.60 9.83
N LEU A 91 -15.91 23.87 8.89
CA LEU A 91 -14.45 23.73 8.86
C LEU A 91 -13.73 25.02 8.44
N GLU A 92 -14.32 25.79 7.53
CA GLU A 92 -13.79 27.10 7.12
C GLU A 92 -13.70 28.07 8.31
N GLN A 93 -14.62 27.98 9.27
CA GLN A 93 -14.58 28.75 10.52
C GLN A 93 -13.69 28.10 11.59
N LEU A 94 -13.77 26.78 11.75
CA LEU A 94 -13.08 26.06 12.82
C LEU A 94 -11.56 26.06 12.63
N ILE A 95 -11.08 25.84 11.39
CA ILE A 95 -9.65 25.68 11.14
C ILE A 95 -8.86 26.95 11.49
N PRO A 96 -9.24 28.16 11.04
CA PRO A 96 -8.58 29.39 11.45
C PRO A 96 -8.70 29.64 12.97
N LYS A 97 -9.84 29.31 13.59
CA LYS A 97 -10.00 29.41 15.05
C LYS A 97 -9.01 28.52 15.80
N LEU A 98 -8.81 27.28 15.34
CA LEU A 98 -7.90 26.33 15.97
C LEU A 98 -6.43 26.62 15.67
N LEU A 99 -6.10 27.15 14.49
CA LEU A 99 -4.72 27.36 14.04
C LEU A 99 -4.25 28.82 14.08
N GLY A 100 -5.10 29.74 14.53
CA GLY A 100 -4.84 31.18 14.59
C GLY A 100 -5.27 31.89 13.31
N HIS A 101 -6.20 32.84 13.43
CA HIS A 101 -6.73 33.59 12.29
C HIS A 101 -5.65 34.38 11.56
N ASP A 102 -4.70 34.95 12.29
CA ASP A 102 -3.59 35.76 11.74
C ASP A 102 -2.65 34.95 10.84
N ASN A 103 -2.68 33.63 10.96
CA ASN A 103 -1.91 32.75 10.08
C ASN A 103 -2.52 32.63 8.67
N PHE A 104 -3.68 33.21 8.37
CA PHE A 104 -4.32 33.10 7.06
C PHE A 104 -4.57 34.49 6.46
N SER A 105 -3.86 34.81 5.38
CA SER A 105 -4.00 36.08 4.64
C SER A 105 -5.26 36.14 3.76
N SER A 106 -5.90 35.01 3.53
CA SER A 106 -7.16 34.89 2.79
C SER A 106 -8.00 33.75 3.39
N PRO A 107 -9.34 33.80 3.22
CA PRO A 107 -10.22 32.75 3.72
C PRO A 107 -9.82 31.36 3.18
N ILE A 108 -9.91 30.37 4.05
CA ILE A 108 -9.80 28.98 3.64
C ILE A 108 -11.09 28.61 2.91
N VAL A 109 -10.96 27.98 1.74
CA VAL A 109 -12.10 27.47 0.97
C VAL A 109 -12.02 25.95 0.91
N VAL A 110 -13.06 25.29 1.42
CA VAL A 110 -13.21 23.83 1.42
C VAL A 110 -14.21 23.45 0.34
N GLU A 111 -13.75 22.75 -0.69
CA GLU A 111 -14.57 22.30 -1.81
C GLU A 111 -15.61 21.27 -1.37
N ARG A 112 -15.21 20.33 -0.50
CA ARG A 112 -16.08 19.27 0.01
C ARG A 112 -15.59 18.76 1.35
N ALA A 113 -16.51 18.56 2.30
CA ALA A 113 -16.22 17.92 3.57
C ALA A 113 -17.29 16.90 3.93
N HIS A 114 -16.87 15.74 4.45
CA HIS A 114 -17.79 14.70 4.90
C HIS A 114 -17.15 13.76 5.93
N ARG A 115 -17.97 13.16 6.78
CA ARG A 115 -17.55 12.08 7.70
C ARG A 115 -17.39 10.77 6.95
N ILE A 116 -16.41 9.97 7.37
CA ILE A 116 -16.12 8.65 6.80
C ILE A 116 -16.23 7.54 7.84
N GLY A 117 -16.66 6.36 7.39
CA GLY A 117 -16.78 5.17 8.21
C GLY A 117 -18.14 5.03 8.91
N LYS A 118 -18.28 3.91 9.64
CA LYS A 118 -19.49 3.57 10.40
C LYS A 118 -19.54 4.34 11.72
N VAL A 119 -20.75 4.60 12.21
CA VAL A 119 -20.95 5.22 13.52
C VAL A 119 -20.41 4.27 14.60
N SER A 120 -19.65 4.83 15.55
CA SER A 120 -19.04 4.11 16.67
C SER A 120 -18.93 5.03 17.88
N ASP A 121 -18.46 4.51 19.01
CA ASP A 121 -18.20 5.30 20.23
C ASP A 121 -17.16 6.40 20.00
N ARG A 122 -16.27 6.21 19.00
CA ARG A 122 -15.29 7.21 18.61
C ARG A 122 -15.87 8.10 17.50
N PRO A 123 -15.70 9.43 17.58
CA PRO A 123 -16.14 10.34 16.53
C PRO A 123 -15.51 9.98 15.18
N ARG A 124 -16.32 9.89 14.12
CA ARG A 124 -15.84 9.55 12.79
C ARG A 124 -14.91 10.63 12.25
N PRO A 125 -13.81 10.28 11.57
CA PRO A 125 -12.96 11.28 10.92
C PRO A 125 -13.72 12.04 9.84
N ILE A 126 -13.35 13.29 9.64
CA ILE A 126 -13.83 14.14 8.54
C ILE A 126 -12.73 14.20 7.47
N ILE A 127 -13.06 13.93 6.21
CA ILE A 127 -12.21 14.25 5.06
C ILE A 127 -12.66 15.60 4.52
N ALA A 128 -11.73 16.54 4.44
CA ALA A 128 -11.93 17.86 3.86
C ALA A 128 -11.03 18.04 2.63
N LYS A 129 -11.62 18.26 1.45
CA LYS A 129 -10.91 18.61 0.21
C LYS A 129 -10.82 20.13 0.12
N PHE A 130 -9.61 20.65 0.10
CA PHE A 130 -9.36 22.08 -0.04
C PHE A 130 -9.33 22.47 -1.52
N LEU A 131 -9.89 23.63 -1.82
CA LEU A 131 -9.82 24.20 -3.16
C LEU A 131 -8.38 24.58 -3.53
N ASN A 132 -7.61 25.08 -2.55
CA ASN A 132 -6.21 25.46 -2.73
C ASN A 132 -5.26 24.50 -2.01
N PHE A 133 -4.36 23.87 -2.78
CA PHE A 133 -3.34 22.97 -2.26
C PHE A 133 -2.40 23.65 -1.25
N THR A 134 -2.06 24.94 -1.44
CA THR A 134 -1.17 25.66 -0.54
C THR A 134 -1.80 25.91 0.83
N HIS A 135 -3.10 26.19 0.87
CA HIS A 135 -3.86 26.29 2.12
C HIS A 135 -3.86 24.96 2.87
N LYS A 136 -4.07 23.86 2.15
CA LYS A 136 -3.98 22.52 2.74
C LYS A 136 -2.59 22.24 3.35
N GLU A 137 -1.51 22.56 2.64
CA GLU A 137 -0.16 22.38 3.17
C GLU A 137 0.12 23.27 4.39
N LYS A 138 -0.37 24.52 4.36
CA LYS A 138 -0.26 25.46 5.48
C LYS A 138 -0.99 24.95 6.72
N VAL A 139 -2.22 24.46 6.57
CA VAL A 139 -3.00 23.84 7.66
C VAL A 139 -2.23 22.67 8.29
N LEU A 140 -1.70 21.75 7.48
CA LEU A 140 -0.93 20.61 8.00
C LEU A 140 0.39 21.03 8.66
N ARG A 141 1.03 22.11 8.19
CA ARG A 141 2.25 22.64 8.80
C ARG A 141 1.95 23.27 10.16
N LEU A 142 1.00 24.20 10.21
CA LEU A 142 0.58 24.86 11.45
C LEU A 142 0.10 23.86 12.50
N ALA A 143 -0.61 22.81 12.09
CA ALA A 143 -1.05 21.78 13.01
C ALA A 143 0.11 20.99 13.63
N ARG A 144 1.19 20.74 12.88
CA ARG A 144 2.41 20.10 13.42
C ARG A 144 3.19 21.03 14.33
N GLU A 145 3.31 22.30 13.97
CA GLU A 145 4.04 23.31 14.75
C GLU A 145 3.33 23.61 16.08
N LYS A 146 2.00 23.67 16.07
CA LYS A 146 1.19 23.90 17.27
C LYS A 146 1.19 22.69 18.21
N GLY A 147 1.34 21.47 17.67
CA GLY A 147 1.34 20.24 18.45
C GLY A 147 -0.05 19.89 18.97
N ASP A 148 -0.34 20.27 20.22
CA ASP A 148 -1.60 19.94 20.87
C ASP A 148 -2.68 20.99 20.58
N ILE A 149 -3.69 20.56 19.80
CA ILE A 149 -4.84 21.36 19.42
C ILE A 149 -6.05 20.83 20.18
N LEU A 150 -6.66 21.69 20.99
CA LEU A 150 -7.80 21.34 21.82
C LEU A 150 -9.08 22.03 21.32
N LEU A 151 -10.17 21.27 21.28
CA LEU A 151 -11.53 21.74 21.06
C LEU A 151 -12.39 21.12 22.18
N ASP A 152 -12.94 21.95 23.07
CA ASP A 152 -13.72 21.51 24.24
C ASP A 152 -13.01 20.40 25.06
N ASN A 153 -11.74 20.63 25.40
CA ASN A 153 -10.85 19.68 26.09
C ASN A 153 -10.58 18.36 25.35
N LYS A 154 -10.98 18.24 24.08
CA LYS A 154 -10.68 17.09 23.22
C LYS A 154 -9.56 17.43 22.24
N ARG A 155 -8.58 16.54 22.14
CA ARG A 155 -7.47 16.68 21.20
C ARG A 155 -7.92 16.43 19.76
N ILE A 156 -7.81 17.46 18.93
CA ILE A 156 -8.04 17.39 17.48
C ILE A 156 -6.72 17.15 16.77
N SER A 157 -6.74 16.36 15.71
CA SER A 157 -5.53 16.05 14.94
C SER A 157 -5.79 16.14 13.44
N PHE A 158 -4.80 16.68 12.72
CA PHE A 158 -4.85 16.91 11.28
C PHE A 158 -3.79 16.04 10.61
N TYR A 159 -4.22 15.20 9.67
CA TYR A 159 -3.34 14.32 8.92
C TYR A 159 -3.56 14.47 7.41
N PRO A 160 -2.53 14.22 6.60
CA PRO A 160 -2.75 13.99 5.17
C PRO A 160 -3.71 12.81 4.95
N ASP A 161 -4.53 12.88 3.91
CA ASP A 161 -5.35 11.75 3.45
C ASP A 161 -4.56 10.97 2.38
N TYR A 162 -3.99 9.83 2.75
CA TYR A 162 -3.26 8.94 1.84
C TYR A 162 -4.12 7.75 1.44
N SER A 163 -3.77 7.08 0.33
CA SER A 163 -4.32 5.76 0.01
C SER A 163 -3.99 4.75 1.12
N ALA A 164 -4.76 3.66 1.17
CA ALA A 164 -4.52 2.59 2.16
C ALA A 164 -3.14 1.96 1.99
N GLU A 165 -2.71 1.72 0.76
CA GLU A 165 -1.40 1.13 0.44
C GLU A 165 -0.25 2.05 0.87
N LEU A 166 -0.35 3.35 0.58
CA LEU A 166 0.66 4.31 0.99
C LEU A 166 0.69 4.46 2.51
N GLN A 167 -0.47 4.51 3.16
CA GLN A 167 -0.56 4.57 4.61
C GLN A 167 0.11 3.35 5.26
N ARG A 168 -0.14 2.13 4.74
CA ARG A 168 0.54 0.90 5.19
C ARG A 168 2.06 1.01 5.08
N LYS A 169 2.59 1.40 3.92
CA LYS A 169 4.03 1.63 3.71
C LYS A 169 4.62 2.65 4.69
N ARG A 170 3.87 3.71 5.00
CA ARG A 170 4.30 4.75 5.96
C ARG A 170 4.25 4.26 7.41
N ASP A 171 3.34 3.34 7.73
CA ASP A 171 3.18 2.74 9.05
C ASP A 171 4.26 1.70 9.36
N GLU A 172 4.84 1.06 8.35
CA GLU A 172 6.01 0.20 8.50
C GLU A 172 7.20 0.94 9.15
N PHE A 173 7.30 2.27 8.96
CA PHE A 173 8.31 3.11 9.61
C PHE A 173 8.00 3.44 11.08
N ASN A 174 6.85 3.08 11.63
CA ASN A 174 6.46 3.50 12.98
C ASN A 174 7.39 2.96 14.07
N GLY A 175 7.88 1.72 13.91
CA GLY A 175 8.87 1.11 14.80
C GLY A 175 10.18 1.90 14.82
N VAL A 176 10.75 2.16 13.64
CA VAL A 176 12.03 2.90 13.54
C VAL A 176 11.89 4.36 13.97
N LYS A 177 10.77 5.02 13.70
CA LYS A 177 10.49 6.38 14.21
C LYS A 177 10.44 6.43 15.73
N LYS A 178 9.93 5.37 16.39
CA LYS A 178 9.92 5.29 17.85
C LYS A 178 11.35 5.26 18.39
N ASN A 179 12.19 4.38 17.85
CA ASN A 179 13.60 4.28 18.21
C ASN A 179 14.36 5.61 17.98
N LEU A 180 14.14 6.25 16.82
CA LEU A 180 14.74 7.56 16.52
C LEU A 180 14.33 8.65 17.53
N ARG A 181 13.07 8.65 18.00
CA ARG A 181 12.62 9.57 19.07
C ARG A 181 13.31 9.28 20.39
N GLU A 182 13.42 8.01 20.78
CA GLU A 182 14.09 7.59 22.02
C GLU A 182 15.57 7.99 22.03
N LYS A 183 16.22 7.98 20.86
CA LYS A 183 17.61 8.43 20.68
C LYS A 183 17.78 9.93 20.43
N ASN A 184 16.70 10.72 20.45
CA ASN A 184 16.71 12.15 20.11
C ASN A 184 17.35 12.48 18.73
N ILE A 185 17.16 11.60 17.75
CA ILE A 185 17.66 11.81 16.37
C ILE A 185 16.58 12.51 15.54
N ASP A 186 16.94 13.59 14.84
CA ASP A 186 16.01 14.31 13.95
C ASP A 186 15.65 13.47 12.74
N TYR A 187 14.34 13.38 12.44
CA TYR A 187 13.83 12.66 11.29
C TYR A 187 12.58 13.31 10.70
N ALA A 188 12.35 13.02 9.42
CA ALA A 188 11.11 13.39 8.74
C ALA A 188 10.75 12.35 7.68
N LEU A 189 9.48 11.92 7.65
CA LEU A 189 8.98 10.99 6.64
C LEU A 189 8.36 11.77 5.47
N PHE A 190 9.04 11.79 4.33
CA PHE A 190 8.60 12.47 3.12
C PHE A 190 7.63 11.63 2.31
N TYR A 191 6.81 12.30 1.51
CA TYR A 191 6.01 11.64 0.49
C TYR A 191 6.91 11.02 -0.59
N PRO A 192 6.59 9.82 -1.12
CA PRO A 192 5.50 8.94 -0.69
C PRO A 192 5.81 8.26 0.65
N SER A 193 6.99 7.67 0.82
CA SER A 193 7.39 6.96 2.05
C SER A 193 8.92 6.88 2.20
N LYS A 194 9.61 8.03 2.12
CA LYS A 194 11.08 8.10 2.29
C LYS A 194 11.44 8.76 3.61
N LEU A 195 12.14 8.04 4.48
CA LEU A 195 12.54 8.57 5.79
C LEU A 195 13.87 9.31 5.66
N ARG A 196 13.86 10.60 5.96
CA ARG A 196 15.07 11.40 6.13
C ARG A 196 15.51 11.32 7.58
N ILE A 197 16.78 11.03 7.82
CA ILE A 197 17.41 11.12 9.13
C ILE A 197 18.52 12.16 9.06
N ARG A 198 18.59 13.02 10.07
CA ARG A 198 19.68 13.98 10.27
C ARG A 198 20.40 13.63 11.57
N HIS A 199 21.66 13.22 11.45
CA HIS A 199 22.50 12.82 12.58
C HIS A 199 23.92 13.34 12.36
N GLN A 200 24.49 14.00 13.37
CA GLN A 200 25.88 14.53 13.35
C GLN A 200 26.22 15.34 12.08
N GLY A 201 25.32 16.23 11.66
CA GLY A 201 25.51 17.07 10.46
C GLY A 201 25.30 16.35 9.12
N THR A 202 25.12 15.02 9.11
CA THR A 202 24.84 14.25 7.90
C THR A 202 23.34 14.04 7.72
N VAL A 203 22.86 14.13 6.48
CA VAL A 203 21.47 13.84 6.11
C VAL A 203 21.46 12.60 5.22
N ARG A 204 20.69 11.57 5.60
CA ARG A 204 20.50 10.34 4.81
C ARG A 204 19.01 10.09 4.56
N PHE A 205 18.71 9.44 3.45
CA PHE A 205 17.36 9.07 3.04
C PHE A 205 17.26 7.55 2.92
N PHE A 206 16.18 7.00 3.44
CA PHE A 206 15.93 5.57 3.50
C PHE A 206 14.58 5.24 2.87
N SER A 207 14.54 4.17 2.08
CA SER A 207 13.33 3.74 1.38
C SER A 207 12.64 2.57 2.08
N SER A 208 13.32 1.91 3.03
CA SER A 208 12.76 0.83 3.83
C SER A 208 13.10 0.97 5.32
N PRO A 209 12.27 0.42 6.23
CA PRO A 209 12.61 0.35 7.65
C PRO A 209 13.86 -0.48 7.94
N ALA A 210 14.12 -1.53 7.14
CA ALA A 210 15.29 -2.39 7.30
C ALA A 210 16.60 -1.64 7.08
N GLU A 211 16.68 -0.76 6.07
CA GLU A 211 17.85 0.10 5.87
C GLU A 211 18.09 1.03 7.06
N VAL A 212 17.01 1.55 7.67
CA VAL A 212 17.11 2.41 8.86
C VAL A 212 17.62 1.63 10.06
N GLN A 213 17.15 0.38 10.26
CA GLN A 213 17.62 -0.48 11.35
C GLN A 213 19.10 -0.84 11.20
N ASN A 214 19.54 -1.17 9.99
CA ASN A 214 20.96 -1.42 9.71
C ASN A 214 21.80 -0.18 10.02
N TYR A 215 21.36 0.99 9.56
CA TYR A 215 22.03 2.25 9.86
C TYR A 215 22.10 2.56 11.37
N LEU A 216 21.01 2.33 12.11
CA LEU A 216 21.01 2.53 13.56
C LEU A 216 21.94 1.56 14.29
N SER A 217 22.02 0.31 13.82
CA SER A 217 22.92 -0.70 14.40
C SER A 217 24.40 -0.37 14.14
N GLU A 218 24.72 0.24 13.00
CA GLU A 218 26.06 0.74 12.70
C GLU A 218 26.46 1.93 13.58
N LEU A 219 25.49 2.76 14.01
CA LEU A 219 25.75 3.88 14.92
C LEU A 219 25.99 3.47 16.38
N GLU A 220 25.63 2.23 16.74
CA GLU A 220 25.82 1.68 18.09
C GLU A 220 27.14 0.92 18.27
N LYS A 221 27.90 0.72 17.18
CA LYS A 221 29.24 0.12 17.19
C LYS A 221 30.31 1.19 17.38
#